data_AF-A0A3C0ZVC8-F1
#
_entry.id   AF-A0A3C0ZVC8-F1
#
_cell.length_a   1.000
_cell.length_b   1.000
_cell.length_c   1.000
_cell.angle_alpha   90.00
_cell.angle_beta   90.00
_cell.angle_gamma   90.00
#
_symmetry.space_group_name_H-M   'P 1'
#
loop_
_entity.id
_entity.type
_entity.pdbx_description
1 polymer ?
#
loop_
_entity_poly.entity_id
_entity_poly.type
_entity_poly.pdbx_seq_one_letter_code
_entity_poly.pdbx_strand_id
1 'polypeptide(L)'
;MKIFAIRDASIAKDRDLGWLLYYPVSDEYHIEICDGVDEWEAPLLISSFVKRGKKSLDPGSSRLWAELRIIPPDRQNLGMILRANGLREYDPFRLLVLAEGRCAQDDCFLVPLKEGSLPAELSRRLQQTILSCIPADMP
;
A
#
# COMPACT_ATOMS: atom_id res chain seq x y z
N MET A 1 -2.03 9.91 8.67
CA MET A 1 -1.60 8.67 8.02
C MET A 1 -2.80 7.72 7.97
N LYS A 2 -2.98 7.00 6.86
CA LYS A 2 -3.96 5.91 6.72
C LYS A 2 -3.20 4.62 6.44
N ILE A 3 -3.65 3.50 7.01
CA ILE A 3 -2.94 2.22 6.89
C ILE A 3 -3.92 1.16 6.39
N PHE A 4 -3.47 0.36 5.44
CA PHE A 4 -4.22 -0.75 4.87
C PHE A 4 -3.34 -2.00 4.86
N ALA A 5 -3.89 -3.15 5.25
CA ALA A 5 -3.26 -4.43 4.99
C ALA A 5 -3.42 -4.77 3.51
N ILE A 6 -2.33 -5.24 2.90
CA ILE A 6 -2.31 -5.82 1.56
C ILE A 6 -2.53 -7.32 1.76
N ARG A 7 -3.59 -7.85 1.18
CA ARG A 7 -3.94 -9.29 1.22
C ARG A 7 -4.18 -9.79 -0.17
N ASP A 8 -4.06 -11.10 -0.36
CA ASP A 8 -4.34 -11.75 -1.64
C ASP A 8 -5.50 -12.75 -1.49
N ALA A 9 -6.47 -12.66 -2.40
CA ALA A 9 -7.67 -13.48 -2.34
C ALA A 9 -7.44 -14.96 -2.72
N SER A 10 -6.32 -15.28 -3.38
CA SER A 10 -5.94 -16.62 -3.84
C SER A 10 -5.14 -17.44 -2.82
N ILE A 11 -4.54 -16.79 -1.80
CA ILE A 11 -3.67 -17.44 -0.82
C ILE A 11 -4.43 -17.76 0.47
N ALA A 12 -4.68 -16.73 1.29
CA ALA A 12 -5.44 -16.80 2.52
C ALA A 12 -5.99 -15.40 2.83
N LYS A 13 -7.32 -15.27 2.94
CA LYS A 13 -8.00 -13.97 3.03
C LYS A 13 -7.66 -13.16 4.29
N ASP A 14 -7.07 -13.79 5.30
CA ASP A 14 -6.63 -13.21 6.56
C ASP A 14 -5.10 -13.07 6.66
N ARG A 15 -4.34 -13.53 5.65
CA ARG A 15 -2.89 -13.35 5.58
C ARG A 15 -2.57 -11.94 5.07
N ASP A 16 -1.94 -11.15 5.93
CA ASP A 16 -1.34 -9.87 5.54
C ASP A 16 0.00 -10.16 4.84
N LEU A 17 0.13 -9.70 3.58
CA LEU A 17 1.38 -9.71 2.81
C LEU A 17 2.24 -8.48 3.10
N GLY A 18 1.60 -7.42 3.58
CA GLY A 18 2.25 -6.15 3.89
C GLY A 18 1.24 -5.09 4.28
N TRP A 19 1.73 -3.87 4.45
CA TRP A 19 0.92 -2.71 4.76
C TRP A 19 1.22 -1.58 3.79
N LEU A 20 0.17 -0.99 3.23
CA LEU A 20 0.22 0.28 2.52
C LEU A 20 -0.07 1.40 3.51
N LEU A 21 0.90 2.31 3.66
CA LEU A 21 0.78 3.53 4.44
C LEU A 21 0.63 4.69 3.47
N TYR A 22 -0.44 5.46 3.64
CA TYR A 22 -0.68 6.68 2.90
C TYR A 22 -0.60 7.89 3.82
N TYR A 23 0.14 8.91 3.41
CA TYR A 23 0.29 10.19 4.12
C TYR A 23 -0.46 11.29 3.34
N PRO A 24 -1.71 11.63 3.74
CA PRO A 24 -2.55 12.53 2.94
C PRO A 24 -2.00 13.95 2.78
N VAL A 25 -1.15 14.40 3.69
CA VAL A 25 -0.58 15.76 3.66
C VAL A 25 0.55 15.86 2.63
N SER A 26 1.40 14.83 2.53
CA SER A 26 2.54 14.80 1.61
C SER A 26 2.24 14.07 0.28
N ASP A 27 1.08 13.42 0.17
CA ASP A 27 0.73 12.53 -0.95
C ASP A 27 1.77 11.40 -1.18
N GLU A 28 2.25 10.83 -0.07
CA GLU A 28 3.26 9.78 -0.09
C GLU A 28 2.66 8.41 0.23
N TYR A 29 3.19 7.40 -0.47
CA TYR A 29 2.87 6.00 -0.28
C TYR A 29 4.11 5.27 0.21
N HIS A 30 3.95 4.42 1.22
CA HIS A 30 5.00 3.53 1.71
C HIS A 30 4.45 2.12 1.85
N ILE A 31 5.22 1.12 1.41
CA ILE A 31 4.86 -0.28 1.55
C ILE A 31 5.89 -1.00 2.42
N GLU A 32 5.39 -1.58 3.51
CA GLU A 32 6.14 -2.47 4.41
C GLU A 32 5.66 -3.91 4.17
N ILE A 33 6.56 -4.83 3.83
CA ILE A 33 6.28 -6.24 3.52
C ILE A 33 6.35 -7.08 4.81
N CYS A 34 5.34 -7.88 5.11
CA CYS A 34 5.30 -8.68 6.35
C CYS A 34 6.48 -9.67 6.48
N ASP A 35 6.80 -10.03 7.71
CA ASP A 35 7.76 -11.09 8.02
C ASP A 35 7.25 -12.46 7.51
N GLY A 36 8.19 -13.23 6.94
CA GLY A 36 7.90 -14.54 6.38
C GLY A 36 7.14 -14.56 5.04
N VAL A 37 6.84 -13.40 4.44
CA VAL A 37 6.31 -13.36 3.07
C VAL A 37 7.37 -13.81 2.09
N ASP A 38 7.05 -14.80 1.27
CA ASP A 38 7.90 -15.28 0.19
C ASP A 38 7.57 -14.63 -1.17
N GLU A 39 8.42 -14.88 -2.15
CA GLU A 39 8.31 -14.30 -3.49
C GLU A 39 7.16 -14.87 -4.35
N TRP A 40 6.58 -15.99 -3.93
CA TRP A 40 5.44 -16.65 -4.58
C TRP A 40 4.11 -16.17 -4.02
N GLU A 41 4.10 -15.64 -2.80
CA GLU A 41 2.94 -15.02 -2.17
C GLU A 41 2.69 -13.57 -2.63
N ALA A 42 3.72 -12.89 -3.14
CA ALA A 42 3.68 -11.46 -3.39
C ALA A 42 3.39 -11.10 -4.87
N PRO A 43 2.66 -9.99 -5.15
CA PRO A 43 2.48 -9.51 -6.52
C PRO A 43 3.81 -9.08 -7.14
N LEU A 44 3.90 -9.12 -8.47
CA LEU A 44 5.16 -9.02 -9.23
C LEU A 44 6.11 -7.89 -8.77
N LEU A 45 5.58 -6.70 -8.53
CA LEU A 45 6.39 -5.58 -8.08
C LEU A 45 6.97 -5.83 -6.67
N ILE A 46 6.17 -6.33 -5.73
CA ILE A 46 6.60 -6.63 -4.35
C ILE A 46 7.54 -7.85 -4.32
N SER A 47 7.26 -8.90 -5.11
CA SER A 47 8.11 -10.11 -5.13
C SER A 47 9.55 -9.82 -5.55
N SER A 48 9.78 -8.82 -6.40
CA SER A 48 11.12 -8.36 -6.74
C SER A 48 11.92 -7.81 -5.55
N PHE A 49 11.25 -7.21 -4.55
CA PHE A 49 11.85 -6.74 -3.31
C PHE A 49 12.07 -7.88 -2.34
N VAL A 50 11.11 -8.80 -2.22
CA VAL A 50 11.21 -10.01 -1.40
C VAL A 50 12.43 -10.84 -1.82
N LYS A 51 12.61 -11.09 -3.12
CA LYS A 51 13.78 -11.78 -3.71
C LYS A 51 15.12 -11.18 -3.31
N ARG A 52 15.14 -9.87 -3.06
CA ARG A 52 16.34 -9.11 -2.65
C ARG A 52 16.50 -9.01 -1.13
N GLY A 53 15.67 -9.74 -0.37
CA GLY A 53 15.63 -9.67 1.10
C GLY A 53 15.17 -8.30 1.62
N LYS A 54 14.54 -7.47 0.79
CA LYS A 54 14.04 -6.17 1.21
C LYS A 54 12.70 -6.34 1.91
N LYS A 55 12.54 -5.58 2.99
CA LYS A 55 11.31 -5.55 3.77
C LYS A 55 10.46 -4.34 3.46
N SER A 56 11.00 -3.33 2.81
CA SER A 56 10.27 -2.11 2.44
C SER A 56 10.53 -1.79 0.97
N LEU A 57 9.52 -1.24 0.30
CA LEU A 57 9.69 -0.64 -1.01
C LEU A 57 10.24 0.77 -0.86
N ASP A 58 11.03 1.23 -1.83
CA ASP A 58 11.38 2.65 -1.92
C ASP A 58 10.14 3.50 -2.25
N PRO A 59 10.18 4.83 -2.06
CA PRO A 59 9.02 5.70 -2.31
C PRO A 59 8.48 5.61 -3.75
N GLY A 60 9.37 5.50 -4.74
CA GLY A 60 8.97 5.41 -6.15
C GLY A 60 8.21 4.11 -6.44
N SER A 61 8.76 2.98 -5.97
CA SER A 61 8.11 1.67 -6.12
C SER A 61 6.80 1.57 -5.33
N SER A 62 6.73 2.18 -4.15
CA SER A 62 5.50 2.22 -3.33
C SER A 62 4.40 2.98 -4.06
N ARG A 63 4.73 4.14 -4.64
CA ARG A 63 3.81 4.93 -5.46
C ARG A 63 3.37 4.18 -6.71
N LEU A 64 4.32 3.58 -7.45
CA LEU A 64 4.03 2.79 -8.63
C LEU A 64 3.05 1.64 -8.34
N TRP A 65 3.23 0.93 -7.22
CA TRP A 65 2.33 -0.17 -6.84
C TRP A 65 0.88 0.31 -6.67
N ALA A 66 0.69 1.47 -6.04
CA ALA A 66 -0.62 2.09 -5.84
C ALA A 66 -1.21 2.60 -7.17
N GLU A 67 -0.40 3.27 -8.00
CA GLU A 67 -0.83 3.83 -9.29
C GLU A 67 -1.27 2.75 -10.29
N LEU A 68 -0.64 1.58 -10.30
CA LEU A 68 -1.06 0.43 -11.13
C LEU A 68 -2.47 -0.09 -10.81
N ARG A 69 -3.04 0.31 -9.66
CA ARG A 69 -4.38 -0.06 -9.18
C ARG A 69 -5.38 1.10 -9.29
N ILE A 70 -4.93 2.27 -9.71
CA ILE A 70 -5.76 3.45 -9.86
C ILE A 70 -6.22 3.56 -11.31
N ILE A 71 -7.50 3.87 -11.50
CA ILE A 71 -8.06 4.14 -12.83
C ILE A 71 -7.32 5.35 -13.42
N PRO A 72 -6.70 5.24 -14.60
CA PRO A 72 -5.85 6.30 -15.11
C PRO A 72 -6.65 7.55 -15.53
N PRO A 73 -6.04 8.75 -15.46
CA PRO A 73 -6.73 10.02 -15.67
C PRO A 73 -7.18 10.23 -17.13
N ASP A 74 -6.62 9.51 -18.09
CA ASP A 74 -6.93 9.57 -19.52
C ASP A 74 -8.04 8.59 -19.95
N ARG A 75 -8.64 7.86 -19.01
CA ARG A 75 -9.74 6.92 -19.29
C ARG A 75 -10.93 7.65 -19.92
N GLN A 76 -11.34 7.24 -21.12
CA GLN A 76 -12.43 7.86 -21.90
C GLN A 76 -13.73 8.10 -21.09
N ASN A 77 -14.08 7.18 -20.19
CA ASN A 77 -15.30 7.26 -19.38
C ASN A 77 -15.06 7.74 -17.93
N LEU A 78 -13.92 8.38 -17.64
CA LEU A 78 -13.54 8.77 -16.28
C LEU A 78 -14.60 9.63 -15.61
N GLY A 79 -15.12 10.66 -16.29
CA GLY A 79 -16.15 11.53 -15.72
C GLY A 79 -17.43 10.79 -15.31
N MET A 80 -17.82 9.73 -16.04
CA MET A 80 -18.96 8.88 -15.65
C MET A 80 -18.63 8.04 -14.43
N ILE A 81 -17.44 7.45 -14.37
CA ILE A 81 -16.95 6.64 -13.24
C ILE A 81 -16.90 7.50 -11.97
N LEU A 82 -16.36 8.71 -12.04
CA LEU A 82 -16.29 9.64 -10.92
C LEU A 82 -17.68 9.94 -10.37
N ARG A 83 -18.63 10.34 -11.23
CA ARG A 83 -20.01 10.64 -10.82
C ARG A 83 -20.73 9.43 -10.22
N ALA A 84 -20.56 8.25 -10.81
CA ALA A 84 -21.16 7.01 -10.30
C ALA A 84 -20.67 6.66 -8.88
N ASN A 85 -19.46 7.10 -8.53
CA ASN A 85 -18.86 6.90 -7.20
C ASN A 85 -18.93 8.15 -6.29
N GLY A 86 -19.71 9.17 -6.67
CA GLY A 86 -19.88 10.38 -5.87
C GLY A 86 -18.65 11.31 -5.83
N LEU A 87 -17.68 11.13 -6.73
CA LEU A 87 -16.50 11.97 -6.85
C LEU A 87 -16.77 13.16 -7.80
N ARG A 88 -16.40 14.36 -7.36
CA ARG A 88 -16.51 15.60 -8.16
C ARG A 88 -15.27 15.84 -9.02
N GLU A 89 -14.12 15.37 -8.55
CA GLU A 89 -12.83 15.53 -9.19
C GLU A 89 -12.04 14.22 -9.10
N TYR A 90 -10.98 14.14 -9.88
CA TYR A 90 -10.10 13.00 -9.89
C TYR A 90 -9.23 13.01 -8.63
N ASP A 91 -9.50 12.08 -7.72
CA ASP A 91 -8.71 11.84 -6.51
C ASP A 91 -8.13 10.42 -6.59
N PRO A 92 -6.81 10.29 -6.88
CA PRO A 92 -6.16 8.98 -7.05
C PRO A 92 -6.34 8.07 -5.83
N PHE A 93 -6.16 8.62 -4.63
CA PHE A 93 -6.24 7.83 -3.40
C PHE A 93 -7.68 7.38 -3.12
N ARG A 94 -8.68 8.24 -3.35
CA ARG A 94 -10.09 7.84 -3.24
C ARG A 94 -10.44 6.75 -4.23
N LEU A 95 -9.97 6.83 -5.47
CA LEU A 95 -10.18 5.79 -6.48
C LEU A 95 -9.54 4.46 -6.06
N LEU A 96 -8.33 4.49 -5.51
CA LEU A 96 -7.67 3.31 -4.94
C LEU A 96 -8.53 2.65 -3.86
N VAL A 97 -9.03 3.45 -2.90
CA VAL A 97 -9.84 2.95 -1.79
C VAL A 97 -11.21 2.43 -2.25
N LEU A 98 -11.86 3.11 -3.20
CA LEU A 98 -13.14 2.68 -3.78
C LEU A 98 -13.02 1.34 -4.51
N ALA A 99 -11.88 1.09 -5.15
CA ALA A 99 -11.57 -0.18 -5.80
C ALA A 99 -11.05 -1.26 -4.83
N GLU A 100 -10.95 -0.97 -3.52
CA GLU A 100 -10.28 -1.82 -2.54
C GLU A 100 -8.85 -2.19 -2.96
N GLY A 101 -8.17 -1.35 -3.75
CA GLY A 101 -6.86 -1.65 -4.33
C GLY A 101 -6.81 -2.85 -5.28
N ARG A 102 -7.96 -3.32 -5.77
CA ARG A 102 -8.04 -4.43 -6.72
C ARG A 102 -7.66 -3.96 -8.12
N CYS A 103 -6.98 -4.82 -8.88
CA CYS A 103 -6.72 -4.60 -10.30
C CYS A 103 -6.80 -5.92 -11.07
N ALA A 104 -6.56 -5.87 -12.39
CA ALA A 104 -6.60 -7.05 -13.24
C ALA A 104 -5.27 -7.85 -13.27
N GLN A 105 -4.22 -7.36 -12.59
CA GLN A 105 -2.88 -7.96 -12.66
C GLN A 105 -2.65 -9.04 -11.60
N ASP A 106 -3.35 -8.94 -10.46
CA ASP A 106 -3.23 -9.85 -9.33
C ASP A 106 -4.53 -9.86 -8.51
N ASP A 107 -4.61 -10.77 -7.55
CA ASP A 107 -5.75 -10.94 -6.66
C ASP A 107 -5.60 -10.15 -5.34
N CYS A 108 -4.69 -9.18 -5.30
CA CYS A 108 -4.46 -8.38 -4.12
C CYS A 108 -5.59 -7.36 -3.88
N PHE A 109 -5.85 -7.09 -2.60
CA PHE A 109 -6.82 -6.10 -2.15
C PHE A 109 -6.36 -5.46 -0.82
N LEU A 110 -6.94 -4.29 -0.52
CA LEU A 110 -6.63 -3.47 0.63
C LEU A 110 -7.72 -3.61 1.70
N VAL A 111 -7.30 -3.87 2.93
CA VAL A 111 -8.17 -3.90 4.12
C VAL A 111 -7.76 -2.76 5.06
N PRO A 112 -8.62 -1.76 5.32
CA PRO A 112 -8.27 -0.67 6.23
C PRO A 112 -8.06 -1.20 7.64
N LEU A 113 -6.96 -0.78 8.28
CA LEU A 113 -6.74 -1.05 9.70
C LEU A 113 -7.59 -0.10 10.55
N LYS A 114 -8.11 -0.59 11.68
CA LYS A 114 -8.83 0.28 12.62
C LYS A 114 -7.84 1.23 13.28
N GLU A 115 -8.30 2.44 13.57
CA GLU A 115 -7.52 3.40 14.34
C GLU A 115 -7.17 2.80 15.72
N GLY A 116 -5.90 2.90 16.11
CA GLY A 116 -5.38 2.30 17.34
C GLY A 116 -5.05 0.80 17.27
N SER A 117 -5.33 0.10 16.15
CA SER A 117 -5.00 -1.32 15.99
C SER A 117 -3.84 -1.54 15.01
N LEU A 118 -2.66 -1.01 15.33
CA LEU A 118 -1.46 -1.30 14.54
C LEU A 118 -0.92 -2.69 14.91
N PRO A 119 -0.66 -3.57 13.92
CA PRO A 119 0.05 -4.82 14.16
C PRO A 119 1.38 -4.58 14.87
N ALA A 120 1.74 -5.50 15.78
CA ALA A 120 2.98 -5.39 16.56
C ALA A 120 4.22 -5.32 15.66
N GLU A 121 4.23 -6.07 14.56
CA GLU A 121 5.30 -6.04 13.58
C GLU A 121 5.45 -4.65 12.93
N LEU A 122 4.36 -4.10 12.40
CA LEU A 122 4.37 -2.78 11.79
C LEU A 122 4.78 -1.70 12.80
N SER A 123 4.29 -1.78 14.03
CA SER A 123 4.65 -0.84 15.12
C SER A 123 6.14 -0.86 15.40
N ARG A 124 6.74 -2.06 15.53
CA ARG A 124 8.18 -2.25 15.73
C ARG A 124 8.98 -1.66 14.56
N ARG A 125 8.52 -1.83 13.33
CA ARG A 125 9.21 -1.34 12.13
C ARG A 125 9.18 0.17 12.02
N LEU A 126 8.02 0.79 12.21
CA LEU A 126 7.89 2.26 12.21
C LEU A 126 8.75 2.90 13.29
N GLN A 127 8.84 2.29 14.48
CA GLN A 127 9.74 2.73 15.54
C GLN A 127 11.22 2.66 15.10
N GLN A 128 11.65 1.57 14.46
CA GLN A 128 13.01 1.43 13.94
C GLN A 128 13.34 2.47 12.88
N THR A 129 12.41 2.75 11.96
CA THR A 129 12.56 3.79 10.94
C THR A 129 12.70 5.17 11.59
N ILE A 130 11.83 5.52 12.54
CA ILE A 130 11.92 6.80 13.26
C ILE A 130 13.25 6.92 14.00
N LEU A 131 13.66 5.88 14.73
CA LEU A 131 14.95 5.86 15.43
C LEU A 131 16.13 6.01 14.48
N SER A 132 16.06 5.43 13.27
CA SER A 132 17.11 5.57 12.25
C SER A 132 17.20 6.99 11.65
N CYS A 133 16.14 7.79 11.77
CA CYS A 133 16.12 9.19 11.36
C CYS A 133 16.62 10.14 12.46
N ILE A 134 16.84 9.65 13.69
CA ILE A 134 17.47 10.42 14.75
C ILE A 134 19.00 10.28 14.56
N PRO A 135 19.72 11.38 14.29
CA PRO A 135 21.17 11.32 14.21
C PRO A 135 21.74 10.79 15.53
N ALA A 136 22.72 9.89 15.45
CA ALA A 136 23.38 9.29 16.61
C ALA A 136 24.09 10.31 17.53
N ASP A 137 24.18 11.57 17.10
CA ASP A 137 24.86 12.69 17.77
C ASP A 137 23.89 13.78 18.26
N MET A 138 22.75 13.42 18.84
CA MET A 138 22.03 14.36 19.72
C MET A 138 22.46 14.14 21.18
N PRO A 139 23.08 15.13 21.84
CA PRO A 139 23.51 15.04 23.24
C PRO A 139 22.35 14.98 24.23
#